data_AF-A0A5N6ZEF0-F1
#
_entry.id   AF-A0A5N6ZEF0-F1
#
_cell.length_a   1.000
_cell.length_b   1.000
_cell.length_c   1.000
_cell.angle_alpha   90.00
_cell.angle_beta   90.00
_cell.angle_gamma   90.00
#
_symmetry.space_group_name_H-M   'P 1'
#
loop_
_entity.id
_entity.type
_entity.pdbx_description
1 polymer ?
#
loop_
_entity_poly.entity_id
_entity_poly.type
_entity_poly.pdbx_seq_one_letter_code
_entity_poly.pdbx_strand_id
1 'polypeptide(L)'
;MPYKIHCTAANEKSLSPVFKLRRSWGAIKCAQDGFENDSIAFSDVDQTFRDEGAPLHTPELTMQEGDSSDTVSHPWEVVDYHLYLCSVEGGQDTHARRNGVFVYDGIDCHPVYYSELLEERAFEPCNVGEEPQFLFWDLPIADLGPSFNGRHYVLGFDYNNRTLFARHFDWIPHKTDDLWCVWDLGFTMYSVTIPDLIILLESGLSEDVHIGLGLLSSSPYCIAMGSSDDPGMEIVITILFCQWVLDFAEAIFEQDGNVMEIFKERLTHYMEECRIILARASYRAWFASQDGYTKAAYQRNSSIDRFTNDQAWRLATCSATRTGFREERRRSND
;
A
#
# COMPACT_ATOMS: atom_id res chain seq x y z
N MET A 1 15.68 42.37 46.13
CA MET A 1 16.22 43.26 45.09
C MET A 1 16.01 42.57 43.73
N PRO A 2 14.93 42.88 42.99
CA PRO A 2 14.66 42.29 41.69
C PRO A 2 15.08 43.25 40.57
N TYR A 3 15.84 42.76 39.59
CA TYR A 3 16.14 43.51 38.37
C TYR A 3 14.98 43.33 37.38
N LYS A 4 14.29 44.45 37.12
CA LYS A 4 13.34 44.62 36.02
C LYS A 4 14.11 44.91 34.74
N ILE A 5 13.83 44.19 33.67
CA ILE A 5 14.19 44.60 32.31
C ILE A 5 12.90 45.05 31.63
N HIS A 6 12.87 46.33 31.27
CA HIS A 6 11.87 46.92 30.39
C HIS A 6 12.32 46.73 28.93
N CYS A 7 11.47 46.11 28.11
CA CYS A 7 11.52 46.27 26.66
C CYS A 7 10.12 46.69 26.18
N THR A 8 10.03 47.93 25.72
CA THR A 8 8.84 48.53 25.09
C THR A 8 8.87 48.29 23.57
N ALA A 9 7.76 47.74 23.10
CA ALA A 9 7.21 47.65 21.74
C ALA A 9 8.00 48.24 20.55
N ALA A 10 8.26 47.38 19.56
CA ALA A 10 8.10 47.72 18.15
C ALA A 10 6.92 46.91 17.60
N ASN A 11 6.00 47.65 17.00
CA ASN A 11 4.71 47.23 16.49
C ASN A 11 4.89 46.76 15.04
N GLU A 12 4.95 45.46 14.80
CA GLU A 12 4.68 44.90 13.47
C GLU A 12 3.55 43.88 13.61
N LYS A 13 2.43 44.19 12.94
CA LYS A 13 1.26 43.32 12.81
C LYS A 13 1.70 41.99 12.20
N SER A 14 1.86 40.94 13.00
CA SER A 14 1.88 39.57 12.47
C SER A 14 0.43 39.17 12.17
N LEU A 15 0.08 39.33 10.89
CA LEU A 15 -1.12 38.74 10.34
C LEU A 15 -1.01 37.22 10.50
N SER A 16 -2.01 36.64 11.17
CA SER A 16 -2.26 35.19 11.21
C SER A 16 -2.14 34.58 9.82
N PRO A 17 -1.42 33.47 9.61
CA PRO A 17 -1.59 32.71 8.39
C PRO A 17 -2.87 31.90 8.54
N VAL A 18 -3.96 32.55 8.10
CA VAL A 18 -5.15 31.89 7.61
C VAL A 18 -4.70 31.04 6.41
N PHE A 19 -4.35 29.77 6.65
CA PHE A 19 -4.14 28.81 5.57
C PHE A 19 -5.51 28.31 5.10
N LYS A 20 -6.12 29.18 4.30
CA LYS A 20 -7.23 28.85 3.41
C LYS A 20 -6.75 27.81 2.42
N LEU A 21 -7.52 26.72 2.35
CA LEU A 21 -7.59 25.75 1.26
C LEU A 21 -7.27 26.42 -0.08
N ARG A 22 -6.13 26.06 -0.68
CA ARG A 22 -5.80 26.51 -2.03
C ARG A 22 -5.12 25.38 -2.80
N ARG A 23 -5.98 24.66 -3.56
CA ARG A 23 -5.69 23.57 -4.54
C ARG A 23 -5.46 22.21 -3.84
N SER A 24 -6.12 21.11 -4.20
CA SER A 24 -6.70 20.73 -5.50
C SER A 24 -7.88 19.72 -5.41
N TRP A 25 -9.09 20.19 -5.14
CA TRP A 25 -10.30 19.51 -5.69
C TRP A 25 -10.46 19.79 -7.20
N GLY A 26 -9.78 20.83 -7.71
CA GLY A 26 -9.82 21.21 -9.13
C GLY A 26 -9.17 20.20 -10.09
N ALA A 27 -8.23 19.37 -9.62
CA ALA A 27 -7.63 18.32 -10.45
C ALA A 27 -8.58 17.13 -10.68
N ILE A 28 -9.45 16.85 -9.70
CA ILE A 28 -10.45 15.77 -9.76
C ILE A 28 -11.61 16.15 -10.70
N LYS A 29 -12.02 17.43 -10.72
CA LYS A 29 -13.07 17.92 -11.63
C LYS A 29 -12.68 17.82 -13.12
N CYS A 30 -11.40 18.00 -13.47
CA CYS A 30 -10.97 17.87 -14.87
C CYS A 30 -11.07 16.44 -15.42
N ALA A 31 -11.13 15.42 -14.55
CA ALA A 31 -11.39 14.04 -14.96
C ALA A 31 -12.89 13.71 -15.04
N GLN A 32 -13.78 14.55 -14.49
CA GLN A 32 -15.23 14.32 -14.46
C GLN A 32 -15.95 14.81 -15.72
N ASP A 33 -15.45 15.84 -16.42
CA ASP A 33 -16.10 16.40 -17.62
C ASP A 33 -16.07 15.45 -18.85
N GLY A 34 -15.48 14.25 -18.72
CA GLY A 34 -15.37 13.25 -19.79
C GLY A 34 -16.40 12.11 -19.77
N PHE A 35 -17.18 11.93 -18.70
CA PHE A 35 -17.92 10.67 -18.46
C PHE A 35 -19.43 10.81 -18.23
N GLU A 36 -20.04 11.95 -18.56
CA GLU A 36 -21.50 12.14 -18.46
C GLU A 36 -22.36 11.22 -19.37
N ASN A 37 -21.79 10.23 -20.08
CA ASN A 37 -22.52 9.51 -21.13
C ASN A 37 -22.72 8.00 -21.00
N ASP A 38 -22.22 7.29 -19.99
CA ASP A 38 -22.52 5.85 -19.88
C ASP A 38 -23.05 5.48 -18.50
N SER A 39 -24.38 5.53 -18.39
CA SER A 39 -25.13 5.01 -17.25
C SER A 39 -25.51 3.55 -17.54
N ILE A 40 -24.92 2.62 -16.77
CA ILE A 40 -25.39 1.23 -16.70
C ILE A 40 -25.95 0.99 -15.30
N ALA A 41 -27.26 0.86 -15.22
CA ALA A 41 -27.99 0.50 -14.02
C ALA A 41 -27.86 -0.99 -13.73
N PHE A 42 -27.54 -1.36 -12.49
CA PHE A 42 -27.74 -2.71 -11.96
C PHE A 42 -28.60 -2.67 -10.70
N SER A 43 -29.62 -3.53 -10.73
CA SER A 43 -30.75 -3.59 -9.79
C SER A 43 -30.49 -4.49 -8.59
N ASP A 44 -31.10 -4.08 -7.47
CA ASP A 44 -31.42 -4.81 -6.24
C ASP A 44 -31.48 -6.33 -6.32
N VAL A 45 -30.79 -7.00 -5.38
CA VAL A 45 -31.32 -8.16 -4.66
C VAL A 45 -30.91 -8.09 -3.20
N ASP A 46 -31.88 -7.69 -2.38
CA ASP A 46 -31.90 -7.77 -0.93
C ASP A 46 -32.29 -9.19 -0.48
N GLN A 47 -31.61 -9.75 0.52
CA GLN A 47 -32.18 -10.81 1.37
C GLN A 47 -31.45 -10.95 2.72
N THR A 48 -32.03 -10.24 3.69
CA THR A 48 -32.08 -10.50 5.14
C THR A 48 -31.88 -11.96 5.61
N PHE A 49 -31.04 -12.15 6.63
CA PHE A 49 -31.30 -13.07 7.74
C PHE A 49 -30.72 -12.50 9.04
N ARG A 50 -31.56 -12.49 10.08
CA ARG A 50 -31.32 -11.97 11.43
C ARG A 50 -31.58 -13.13 12.39
N ASP A 51 -30.68 -13.41 13.33
CA ASP A 51 -31.06 -14.02 14.61
C ASP A 51 -30.06 -13.70 15.73
N GLU A 52 -30.60 -13.59 16.95
CA GLU A 52 -30.00 -13.08 18.19
C GLU A 52 -29.19 -14.13 18.98
N GLY A 53 -28.31 -13.65 19.87
CA GLY A 53 -28.28 -14.20 21.24
C GLY A 53 -26.96 -14.71 21.84
N ALA A 54 -26.35 -13.83 22.65
CA ALA A 54 -25.63 -14.08 23.92
C ALA A 54 -24.09 -14.29 23.93
N PRO A 55 -23.40 -13.79 24.99
CA PRO A 55 -21.97 -13.46 24.97
C PRO A 55 -21.11 -14.54 25.63
N LEU A 56 -19.91 -14.80 25.09
CA LEU A 56 -18.89 -15.60 25.77
C LEU A 56 -17.47 -15.12 25.43
N HIS A 57 -16.78 -14.66 26.47
CA HIS A 57 -15.36 -14.80 26.77
C HIS A 57 -14.35 -14.63 25.61
N THR A 58 -13.68 -13.48 25.62
CA THR A 58 -12.39 -13.24 24.97
C THR A 58 -11.29 -14.11 25.60
N PRO A 59 -10.60 -14.97 24.85
CA PRO A 59 -9.26 -15.41 25.20
C PRO A 59 -8.23 -14.49 24.52
N GLU A 60 -7.25 -14.02 25.29
CA GLU A 60 -5.99 -13.48 24.77
C GLU A 60 -5.41 -14.46 23.74
N LEU A 61 -5.39 -14.07 22.47
CA LEU A 61 -4.68 -14.77 21.42
C LEU A 61 -3.23 -14.29 21.42
N THR A 62 -2.39 -14.94 22.23
CA THR A 62 -0.96 -15.01 21.95
C THR A 62 -0.78 -15.66 20.57
N MET A 63 -0.34 -14.86 19.60
CA MET A 63 0.08 -15.34 18.29
C MET A 63 1.21 -16.35 18.47
N GLN A 64 0.93 -17.61 18.13
CA GLN A 64 1.92 -18.66 18.02
C GLN A 64 2.50 -18.58 16.61
N GLU A 65 3.78 -18.20 16.50
CA GLU A 65 4.59 -18.33 15.28
C GLU A 65 4.68 -19.81 14.88
N GLY A 66 3.99 -20.16 13.80
CA GLY A 66 4.33 -21.31 12.97
C GLY A 66 4.81 -20.76 11.62
N ASP A 67 5.92 -21.28 11.11
CA ASP A 67 6.54 -20.90 9.82
C ASP A 67 5.46 -20.76 8.72
N SER A 68 5.12 -19.52 8.39
CA SER A 68 4.16 -19.17 7.34
C SER A 68 4.74 -19.31 5.93
N SER A 69 6.03 -19.69 5.81
CA SER A 69 6.74 -19.83 4.55
C SER A 69 6.16 -20.94 3.66
N ASP A 70 5.67 -22.03 4.25
CA ASP A 70 5.16 -23.18 3.50
C ASP A 70 3.83 -22.88 2.78
N THR A 71 3.04 -21.92 3.29
CA THR A 71 1.71 -21.60 2.77
C THR A 71 1.69 -20.63 1.59
N VAL A 72 2.75 -19.85 1.39
CA VAL A 72 2.83 -18.83 0.33
C VAL A 72 3.79 -19.22 -0.80
N SER A 73 4.38 -20.42 -0.72
CA SER A 73 5.39 -20.92 -1.64
C SER A 73 4.77 -21.65 -2.83
N HIS A 74 5.09 -21.22 -4.04
CA HIS A 74 4.76 -21.96 -5.26
C HIS A 74 5.81 -23.07 -5.52
N PRO A 75 5.45 -24.20 -6.17
CA PRO A 75 6.38 -25.28 -6.54
C PRO A 75 7.57 -24.88 -7.43
N TRP A 76 7.59 -23.64 -7.93
CA TRP A 76 8.71 -23.07 -8.69
C TRP A 76 9.67 -22.25 -7.81
N GLU A 77 9.60 -22.40 -6.48
CA GLU A 77 10.42 -21.68 -5.51
C GLU A 77 10.28 -20.15 -5.68
N VAL A 78 9.04 -19.69 -5.86
CA VAL A 78 8.67 -18.27 -5.91
C VAL A 78 7.53 -18.01 -4.94
N VAL A 79 7.42 -16.76 -4.48
CA VAL A 79 6.30 -16.33 -3.66
C VAL A 79 5.05 -16.22 -4.53
N ASP A 80 3.96 -16.83 -4.08
CA ASP A 80 2.63 -16.58 -4.59
C ASP A 80 2.05 -15.36 -3.86
N TYR A 81 2.06 -14.21 -4.52
CA TYR A 81 1.59 -12.96 -3.91
C TYR A 81 0.08 -12.91 -3.64
N HIS A 82 -0.72 -13.77 -4.29
CA HIS A 82 -2.13 -13.91 -3.94
C HIS A 82 -2.28 -14.61 -2.59
N LEU A 83 -1.59 -15.74 -2.40
CA LEU A 83 -1.58 -16.47 -1.12
C LEU A 83 -0.91 -15.65 -0.02
N TYR A 84 0.16 -14.91 -0.35
CA TYR A 84 0.80 -13.96 0.54
C TYR A 84 -0.21 -12.91 1.03
N LEU A 85 -0.93 -12.24 0.13
CA LEU A 85 -1.93 -11.25 0.50
C LEU A 85 -3.02 -11.86 1.38
N CYS A 86 -3.54 -13.04 1.03
CA CYS A 86 -4.52 -13.75 1.85
C CYS A 86 -3.98 -14.09 3.26
N SER A 87 -2.69 -14.41 3.38
CA SER A 87 -2.03 -14.66 4.66
C SER A 87 -1.91 -13.38 5.49
N VAL A 88 -1.53 -12.25 4.86
CA VAL A 88 -1.40 -10.94 5.53
C VAL A 88 -2.76 -10.45 6.03
N GLU A 89 -3.81 -10.64 5.23
CA GLU A 89 -5.18 -10.23 5.58
C GLU A 89 -5.90 -11.25 6.48
N GLY A 90 -5.27 -12.40 6.75
CA GLY A 90 -5.85 -13.46 7.57
C GLY A 90 -6.25 -12.95 8.96
N GLY A 91 -7.56 -12.96 9.25
CA GLY A 91 -8.09 -12.48 10.54
C GLY A 91 -8.21 -10.96 10.68
N GLN A 92 -7.97 -10.20 9.60
CA GLN A 92 -8.00 -8.73 9.62
C GLN A 92 -9.32 -8.19 9.05
N ASP A 93 -10.32 -8.06 9.93
CA ASP A 93 -11.56 -7.36 9.58
C ASP A 93 -11.38 -5.82 9.62
N THR A 94 -12.41 -5.08 9.22
CA THR A 94 -12.36 -3.61 9.21
C THR A 94 -12.11 -3.02 10.59
N HIS A 95 -12.60 -3.66 11.67
CA HIS A 95 -12.36 -3.18 13.03
C HIS A 95 -10.91 -3.39 13.44
N ALA A 96 -10.35 -4.57 13.18
CA ALA A 96 -8.95 -4.90 13.45
C ALA A 96 -8.00 -3.97 12.69
N ARG A 97 -8.21 -3.76 11.39
CA ARG A 97 -7.38 -2.85 10.57
C ARG A 97 -7.43 -1.41 11.07
N ARG A 98 -8.62 -0.91 11.43
CA ARG A 98 -8.81 0.45 11.92
C ARG A 98 -8.17 0.69 13.29
N ASN A 99 -8.06 -0.33 14.13
CA ASN A 99 -7.52 -0.23 15.50
C ASN A 99 -6.14 -0.88 15.66
N GLY A 100 -5.52 -1.32 14.57
CA GLY A 100 -4.16 -1.85 14.53
C GLY A 100 -3.12 -0.81 14.10
N VAL A 101 -3.47 0.47 14.06
CA VAL A 101 -2.61 1.55 13.57
C VAL A 101 -1.74 2.10 14.71
N PHE A 102 -0.49 2.40 14.38
CA PHE A 102 0.46 3.08 15.25
C PHE A 102 0.77 4.48 14.71
N VAL A 103 1.12 5.40 15.58
CA VAL A 103 1.66 6.71 15.22
C VAL A 103 3.12 6.74 15.65
N TYR A 104 4.00 7.08 14.71
CA TYR A 104 5.34 7.53 15.00
C TYR A 104 5.35 9.06 15.00
N ASP A 105 5.65 9.65 16.15
CA ASP A 105 5.62 11.11 16.37
C ASP A 105 6.99 11.79 16.18
N GLY A 106 8.01 11.00 15.82
CA GLY A 106 9.41 11.41 15.72
C GLY A 106 10.27 11.03 16.93
N ILE A 107 9.67 10.56 18.02
CA ILE A 107 10.34 10.16 19.26
C ILE A 107 9.99 8.71 19.60
N ASP A 108 8.71 8.36 19.56
CA ASP A 108 8.20 7.06 19.99
C ASP A 108 7.14 6.54 19.00
N CYS A 109 6.83 5.24 19.08
CA CYS A 109 5.76 4.60 18.34
C CYS A 109 4.68 4.14 19.32
N HIS A 110 3.46 4.65 19.19
CA HIS A 110 2.35 4.27 20.07
C HIS A 110 1.08 3.92 19.28
N PRO A 111 0.22 3.02 19.79
CA PRO A 111 -1.02 2.69 19.11
C PRO A 111 -1.97 3.89 19.11
N VAL A 112 -2.83 3.97 18.09
CA VAL A 112 -3.93 4.93 18.01
C VAL A 112 -5.24 4.21 17.65
N TYR A 113 -6.30 4.52 18.37
CA TYR A 113 -7.61 3.94 18.09
C TYR A 113 -8.37 4.77 17.07
N TYR A 114 -9.17 4.12 16.23
CA TYR A 114 -9.92 4.81 15.18
C TYR A 114 -10.86 5.89 15.72
N SER A 115 -11.45 5.66 16.90
CA SER A 115 -12.32 6.62 17.56
C SER A 115 -11.61 7.93 17.89
N GLU A 116 -10.32 7.88 18.24
CA GLU A 116 -9.52 9.05 18.57
C GLU A 116 -9.29 9.92 17.33
N LEU A 117 -9.17 9.30 16.15
CA LEU A 117 -8.99 10.00 14.87
C LEU A 117 -10.26 10.73 14.38
N LEU A 118 -11.41 10.41 14.97
CA LEU A 118 -12.68 11.08 14.68
C LEU A 118 -12.93 12.27 15.61
N GLU A 119 -12.10 12.45 16.65
CA GLU A 119 -12.25 13.56 17.57
C GLU A 119 -11.88 14.90 16.92
N GLU A 120 -12.53 15.96 17.38
CA GLU A 120 -12.14 17.31 16.97
C GLU A 120 -10.69 17.53 17.41
N ARG A 121 -9.82 17.97 16.49
CA ARG A 121 -8.39 18.22 16.73
C ARG A 121 -7.53 16.96 16.90
N ALA A 122 -8.02 15.78 16.52
CA ALA A 122 -7.23 14.54 16.56
C ALA A 122 -5.83 14.70 15.93
N PHE A 123 -5.73 15.46 14.84
CA PHE A 123 -4.49 15.69 14.11
C PHE A 123 -3.75 16.99 14.49
N GLU A 124 -4.06 17.61 15.63
CA GLU A 124 -3.24 18.73 16.14
C GLU A 124 -1.85 18.21 16.58
N PRO A 125 -0.77 19.00 16.41
CA PRO A 125 0.58 18.54 16.74
C PRO A 125 0.78 18.11 18.20
N CYS A 126 -0.04 18.61 19.12
CA CYS A 126 0.00 18.18 20.52
C CYS A 126 -0.54 16.76 20.75
N ASN A 127 -1.27 16.19 19.80
CA ASN A 127 -1.90 14.87 19.90
C ASN A 127 -1.15 13.81 19.08
N VAL A 128 -0.58 14.18 17.94
CA VAL A 128 0.06 13.23 17.00
C VAL A 128 1.54 13.53 16.74
N GLY A 129 2.08 14.61 17.29
CA GLY A 129 3.44 15.07 17.00
C GLY A 129 3.52 16.07 15.84
N GLU A 130 4.71 16.63 15.63
CA GLU A 130 4.94 17.64 14.58
C GLU A 130 5.00 17.01 13.17
N GLU A 131 5.52 15.79 13.06
CA GLU A 131 5.66 15.05 11.80
C GLU A 131 5.05 13.63 11.90
N PRO A 132 3.73 13.53 12.13
CA PRO A 132 3.07 12.27 12.42
C PRO A 132 3.10 11.31 11.22
N GLN A 133 3.53 10.08 11.49
CA GLN A 133 3.47 8.98 10.52
C GLN A 133 2.59 7.85 11.06
N PHE A 134 1.49 7.59 10.37
CA PHE A 134 0.55 6.54 10.73
C PHE A 134 0.99 5.23 10.08
N LEU A 135 1.31 4.22 10.86
CA LEU A 135 1.83 2.93 10.43
C LEU A 135 0.72 1.88 10.52
N PHE A 136 0.48 1.13 9.45
CA PHE A 136 -0.73 0.28 9.36
C PHE A 136 -0.51 -1.13 8.79
N TRP A 137 0.64 -1.42 8.19
CA TRP A 137 1.04 -2.79 7.87
C TRP A 137 2.52 -3.00 8.05
N ASP A 138 2.88 -4.22 8.44
CA ASP A 138 4.22 -4.74 8.39
C ASP A 138 4.24 -5.98 7.47
N LEU A 139 5.08 -5.92 6.44
CA LEU A 139 5.10 -6.88 5.34
C LEU A 139 6.49 -7.52 5.20
N PRO A 140 6.64 -8.81 5.54
CA PRO A 140 7.88 -9.53 5.31
C PRO A 140 8.24 -9.55 3.83
N ILE A 141 9.49 -9.21 3.52
CA ILE A 141 10.05 -9.21 2.17
C ILE A 141 10.78 -10.52 1.95
N ALA A 142 10.43 -11.21 0.87
CA ALA A 142 11.13 -12.41 0.45
C ALA A 142 12.48 -12.07 -0.18
N ASP A 143 13.48 -12.90 0.10
CA ASP A 143 14.80 -12.84 -0.52
C ASP A 143 14.79 -13.57 -1.88
N LEU A 144 15.83 -14.36 -2.16
CA LEU A 144 15.85 -15.24 -3.31
C LEU A 144 14.94 -16.44 -3.03
N GLY A 145 13.78 -16.46 -3.70
CA GLY A 145 12.74 -17.47 -3.47
C GLY A 145 11.89 -17.14 -2.24
N PRO A 146 11.15 -18.11 -1.67
CA PRO A 146 10.18 -17.85 -0.60
C PRO A 146 10.80 -17.85 0.81
N SER A 147 11.98 -17.25 0.96
CA SER A 147 12.67 -17.13 2.25
C SER A 147 12.54 -15.71 2.80
N PHE A 148 12.09 -15.58 4.05
CA PHE A 148 11.88 -14.30 4.72
C PHE A 148 12.97 -14.11 5.79
N ASN A 149 14.08 -13.47 5.44
CA ASN A 149 15.24 -13.35 6.32
C ASN A 149 15.23 -12.06 7.15
N GLY A 150 14.03 -11.63 7.56
CA GLY A 150 13.84 -10.48 8.43
C GLY A 150 13.85 -9.11 7.74
N ARG A 151 13.87 -9.02 6.41
CA ARG A 151 13.62 -7.75 5.71
C ARG A 151 12.12 -7.46 5.64
N HIS A 152 11.71 -6.22 5.85
CA HIS A 152 10.29 -5.85 5.94
C HIS A 152 9.99 -4.51 5.26
N TYR A 153 8.76 -4.39 4.75
CA TYR A 153 8.15 -3.10 4.46
C TYR A 153 7.20 -2.72 5.59
N VAL A 154 7.41 -1.55 6.17
CA VAL A 154 6.40 -0.89 6.99
C VAL A 154 5.63 0.08 6.10
N LEU A 155 4.32 -0.16 5.95
CA LEU A 155 3.43 0.74 5.24
C LEU A 155 2.90 1.81 6.17
N GLY A 156 2.90 3.04 5.69
CA GLY A 156 2.39 4.15 6.46
C GLY A 156 1.85 5.31 5.64
N PHE A 157 1.28 6.27 6.36
CA PHE A 157 0.71 7.50 5.83
C PHE A 157 1.31 8.69 6.58
N ASP A 158 1.95 9.58 5.83
CA ASP A 158 2.41 10.86 6.31
C ASP A 158 1.27 11.88 6.15
N TYR A 159 0.75 12.34 7.29
CA TYR A 159 -0.40 13.24 7.31
C TYR A 159 -0.07 14.66 6.84
N ASN A 160 1.17 15.12 7.05
CA ASN A 160 1.59 16.45 6.64
C ASN A 160 1.72 16.53 5.13
N ASN A 161 2.37 15.53 4.53
CA ASN A 161 2.59 15.46 3.09
C ASN A 161 1.41 14.83 2.33
N ARG A 162 0.46 14.21 3.04
CA ARG A 162 -0.68 13.45 2.47
C ARG A 162 -0.20 12.34 1.53
N THR A 163 0.89 11.68 1.92
CA THR A 163 1.56 10.65 1.14
C THR A 163 1.50 9.31 1.85
N LEU A 164 1.08 8.31 1.11
CA LEU A 164 1.28 6.91 1.45
C LEU A 164 2.73 6.55 1.15
N PHE A 165 3.34 5.75 2.01
CA PHE A 165 4.70 5.30 1.85
C PHE A 165 4.87 3.83 2.22
N ALA A 166 5.86 3.20 1.59
CA ALA A 166 6.39 1.89 1.98
C ALA A 166 7.85 2.09 2.36
N ARG A 167 8.18 1.88 3.62
CA ARG A 167 9.54 2.06 4.15
C ARG A 167 10.19 0.69 4.32
N HIS A 168 11.32 0.49 3.66
CA HIS A 168 12.12 -0.73 3.73
C HIS A 168 12.98 -0.73 4.99
N PHE A 169 13.03 -1.88 5.66
CA PHE A 169 13.93 -2.16 6.77
C PHE A 169 14.65 -3.50 6.53
N ASP A 170 15.96 -3.54 6.80
CA ASP A 170 16.72 -4.80 6.75
C ASP A 170 16.37 -5.75 7.91
N TRP A 171 15.83 -5.19 9.00
CA TRP A 171 15.30 -5.89 10.16
C TRP A 171 14.33 -4.97 10.91
N ILE A 172 13.35 -5.56 11.59
CA ILE A 172 12.43 -4.84 12.48
C ILE A 172 12.38 -5.50 13.86
N PRO A 173 12.07 -4.76 14.93
CA PRO A 173 11.81 -5.35 16.23
C PRO A 173 10.52 -6.18 16.22
N HIS A 174 10.42 -7.14 17.15
CA HIS A 174 9.25 -8.02 17.26
C HIS A 174 7.95 -7.30 17.63
N LYS A 175 8.05 -6.10 18.22
CA LYS A 175 6.90 -5.28 18.56
C LYS A 175 6.95 -3.97 17.80
N THR A 176 5.80 -3.56 17.28
CA THR A 176 5.67 -2.32 16.49
C THR A 176 5.93 -1.06 17.32
N ASP A 177 5.63 -1.08 18.62
CA ASP A 177 5.95 0.02 19.55
C ASP A 177 7.46 0.22 19.70
N ASP A 178 8.30 -0.77 19.42
CA ASP A 178 9.76 -0.61 19.45
C ASP A 178 10.32 -0.10 18.11
N LEU A 179 9.50 0.09 17.05
CA LEU A 179 10.00 0.45 15.71
C LEU A 179 10.75 1.80 15.69
N TRP A 180 10.47 2.72 16.62
CA TRP A 180 11.18 3.99 16.76
C TRP A 180 12.70 3.79 16.88
N CYS A 181 13.16 2.70 17.50
CA CYS A 181 14.59 2.46 17.72
C CYS A 181 15.37 2.13 16.45
N VAL A 182 14.68 1.74 15.37
CA VAL A 182 15.27 1.43 14.06
C VAL A 182 14.83 2.37 12.96
N TRP A 183 13.99 3.37 13.26
CA TRP A 183 13.33 4.21 12.27
C TRP A 183 14.30 4.83 11.25
N ASP A 184 15.44 5.33 11.74
CA ASP A 184 16.49 5.97 10.94
C ASP A 184 17.33 4.99 10.11
N LEU A 185 17.23 3.68 10.37
CA LEU A 185 17.90 2.65 9.57
C LEU A 185 17.11 2.30 8.31
N GLY A 186 15.82 2.60 8.27
CA GLY A 186 14.97 2.35 7.12
C GLY A 186 15.09 3.44 6.04
N PHE A 187 14.60 3.14 4.84
CA PHE A 187 14.45 4.13 3.77
C PHE A 187 13.12 3.97 3.05
N THR A 188 12.56 5.06 2.56
CA THR A 188 11.29 5.02 1.81
C THR A 188 11.52 4.49 0.41
N MET A 189 11.01 3.29 0.13
CA MET A 189 11.08 2.62 -1.16
C MET A 189 10.05 3.19 -2.13
N TYR A 190 8.80 3.34 -1.67
CA TYR A 190 7.70 3.88 -2.46
C TYR A 190 7.05 5.03 -1.71
N SER A 191 6.72 6.10 -2.44
CA SER A 191 5.96 7.24 -1.92
C SER A 191 4.98 7.74 -2.97
N VAL A 192 3.71 7.92 -2.60
CA VAL A 192 2.63 8.32 -3.51
C VAL A 192 1.57 9.12 -2.77
N THR A 193 1.08 10.21 -3.35
CA THR A 193 -0.06 10.95 -2.77
C THR A 193 -1.37 10.22 -3.04
N ILE A 194 -2.41 10.43 -2.23
CA ILE A 194 -3.71 9.78 -2.48
C ILE A 194 -4.27 10.14 -3.89
N PRO A 195 -4.24 11.41 -4.36
CA PRO A 195 -4.64 11.72 -5.72
C PRO A 195 -3.80 11.01 -6.79
N ASP A 196 -2.48 10.97 -6.61
CA ASP A 196 -1.55 10.32 -7.54
C ASP A 196 -1.77 8.80 -7.60
N LEU A 197 -2.15 8.17 -6.49
CA LEU A 197 -2.52 6.76 -6.44
C LEU A 197 -3.70 6.45 -7.37
N ILE A 198 -4.73 7.32 -7.40
CA ILE A 198 -5.88 7.15 -8.29
C ILE A 198 -5.46 7.26 -9.76
N ILE A 199 -4.65 8.27 -10.10
CA ILE A 199 -4.17 8.47 -11.47
C ILE A 199 -3.28 7.31 -11.90
N LEU A 200 -2.44 6.81 -10.98
CA LEU A 200 -1.59 5.64 -11.17
C LEU A 200 -2.43 4.40 -11.44
N LEU A 201 -3.49 4.14 -10.68
CA LEU A 201 -4.38 3.01 -10.89
C LEU A 201 -5.15 3.12 -12.21
N GLU A 202 -5.69 4.30 -12.52
CA GLU A 202 -6.41 4.54 -13.77
C GLU A 202 -5.52 4.32 -15.00
N SER A 203 -4.32 4.88 -14.99
CA SER A 203 -3.37 4.73 -16.09
C SER A 203 -2.76 3.32 -16.12
N GLY A 204 -2.40 2.77 -14.97
CA GLY A 204 -1.72 1.49 -14.80
C GLY A 204 -2.63 0.27 -14.93
N LEU A 205 -3.95 0.45 -14.98
CA LEU A 205 -4.93 -0.61 -15.26
C LEU A 205 -5.64 -0.40 -16.62
N SER A 206 -5.27 0.64 -17.37
CA SER A 206 -5.81 0.90 -18.72
C SER A 206 -5.31 -0.10 -19.79
N GLU A 207 -5.91 -0.07 -20.98
CA GLU A 207 -5.70 -1.11 -22.02
C GLU A 207 -4.28 -1.19 -22.63
N ASP A 208 -3.31 -0.36 -22.24
CA ASP A 208 -1.94 -0.33 -22.83
C ASP A 208 -0.82 -0.81 -21.89
N VAL A 209 -1.18 -1.46 -20.77
CA VAL A 209 -0.23 -1.80 -19.70
C VAL A 209 0.84 -2.80 -20.14
N HIS A 210 2.08 -2.45 -19.82
CA HIS A 210 3.28 -3.22 -20.12
C HIS A 210 3.52 -4.33 -19.10
N ILE A 211 3.79 -5.51 -19.61
CA ILE A 211 3.86 -6.76 -18.84
C ILE A 211 5.16 -6.87 -18.08
N GLY A 212 5.06 -7.18 -16.79
CA GLY A 212 6.22 -7.42 -15.92
C GLY A 212 6.92 -6.15 -15.46
N LEU A 213 6.29 -5.00 -15.62
CA LEU A 213 6.70 -3.77 -14.95
C LEU A 213 5.92 -3.62 -13.65
N GLY A 214 6.60 -3.17 -12.59
CA GLY A 214 5.97 -2.89 -11.32
C GLY A 214 5.01 -1.71 -11.42
N LEU A 215 3.83 -1.83 -10.81
CA LEU A 215 2.76 -0.83 -10.87
C LEU A 215 3.18 0.51 -10.23
N LEU A 216 3.99 0.46 -9.17
CA LEU A 216 4.51 1.63 -8.47
C LEU A 216 5.81 2.10 -9.13
N SER A 217 6.79 1.21 -9.32
CA SER A 217 8.13 1.58 -9.80
C SER A 217 8.17 2.08 -11.24
N SER A 218 7.20 1.72 -12.07
CA SER A 218 7.13 2.19 -13.46
C SER A 218 6.29 3.46 -13.66
N SER A 219 5.54 3.88 -12.63
CA SER A 219 4.63 5.00 -12.73
C SER A 219 5.34 6.33 -12.44
N PRO A 220 5.13 7.38 -13.26
CA PRO A 220 5.64 8.71 -12.95
C PRO A 220 4.93 9.38 -11.77
N TYR A 221 3.83 8.79 -11.30
CA TYR A 221 3.03 9.28 -10.18
C TYR A 221 3.48 8.70 -8.82
N CYS A 222 4.43 7.76 -8.83
CA CYS A 222 5.04 7.22 -7.61
C CYS A 222 6.54 7.53 -7.60
N ILE A 223 7.04 7.99 -6.46
CA ILE A 223 8.48 8.09 -6.23
C ILE A 223 8.93 6.70 -5.76
N ALA A 224 9.68 6.01 -6.62
CA ALA A 224 10.30 4.73 -6.32
C ALA A 224 11.83 4.88 -6.18
N MET A 225 12.39 4.39 -5.09
CA MET A 225 13.81 4.45 -4.78
C MET A 225 14.39 3.04 -4.77
N GLY A 226 15.39 2.75 -5.60
CA GLY A 226 16.08 1.44 -5.60
C GLY A 226 15.77 0.56 -6.81
N SER A 227 16.12 -0.72 -6.72
CA SER A 227 15.77 -1.71 -7.74
C SER A 227 14.29 -2.09 -7.60
N SER A 228 13.54 -2.11 -8.71
CA SER A 228 12.14 -2.54 -8.73
C SER A 228 11.96 -3.89 -8.03
N ASP A 229 11.00 -3.95 -7.10
CA ASP A 229 10.57 -5.21 -6.49
C ASP A 229 9.92 -6.14 -7.53
N ASP A 230 9.59 -7.36 -7.08
CA ASP A 230 8.70 -8.22 -7.85
C ASP A 230 7.36 -7.49 -8.07
N PRO A 231 6.84 -7.43 -9.31
CA PRO A 231 5.58 -6.76 -9.61
C PRO A 231 4.40 -7.23 -8.75
N GLY A 232 4.42 -8.49 -8.28
CA GLY A 232 3.40 -8.99 -7.36
C GLY A 232 3.43 -8.30 -6.00
N MET A 233 4.62 -7.98 -5.47
CA MET A 233 4.76 -7.25 -4.21
C MET A 233 4.26 -5.80 -4.34
N GLU A 234 4.55 -5.13 -5.47
CA GLU A 234 4.05 -3.78 -5.70
C GLU A 234 2.52 -3.73 -5.76
N ILE A 235 1.88 -4.76 -6.34
CA ILE A 235 0.42 -4.88 -6.34
C ILE A 235 -0.11 -5.11 -4.92
N VAL A 236 0.55 -5.93 -4.10
CA VAL A 236 0.19 -6.11 -2.68
C VAL A 236 0.23 -4.77 -1.94
N ILE A 237 1.33 -4.03 -2.04
CA ILE A 237 1.47 -2.70 -1.42
C ILE A 237 0.34 -1.77 -1.90
N THR A 238 0.07 -1.77 -3.20
CA THR A 238 -0.99 -0.95 -3.80
C THR A 238 -2.38 -1.29 -3.25
N ILE A 239 -2.71 -2.57 -3.11
CA ILE A 239 -3.99 -3.02 -2.51
C ILE A 239 -4.11 -2.51 -1.08
N LEU A 240 -3.06 -2.65 -0.28
CA LEU A 240 -3.08 -2.25 1.13
C LEU A 240 -3.12 -0.72 1.30
N PHE A 241 -2.50 0.03 0.39
CA PHE A 241 -2.68 1.48 0.28
C PHE A 241 -4.13 1.87 0.00
N CYS A 242 -4.77 1.24 -0.98
CA CYS A 242 -6.19 1.47 -1.27
C CYS A 242 -7.06 1.15 -0.07
N GLN A 243 -6.81 0.00 0.58
CA GLN A 243 -7.55 -0.45 1.75
C GLN A 243 -7.45 0.55 2.90
N TRP A 244 -6.26 1.07 3.20
CA TRP A 244 -6.09 2.08 4.25
C TRP A 244 -6.84 3.38 3.92
N VAL A 245 -6.76 3.86 2.68
CA VAL A 245 -7.49 5.06 2.26
C VAL A 245 -9.00 4.88 2.42
N LEU A 246 -9.53 3.70 2.07
CA LEU A 246 -10.96 3.37 2.27
C LEU A 246 -11.33 3.31 3.76
N ASP A 247 -10.51 2.64 4.57
CA ASP A 247 -10.77 2.45 6.00
C ASP A 247 -10.76 3.78 6.76
N PHE A 248 -9.89 4.73 6.38
CA PHE A 248 -9.66 5.99 7.08
C PHE A 248 -10.24 7.23 6.38
N ALA A 249 -10.95 7.06 5.25
CA ALA A 249 -11.51 8.15 4.46
C ALA A 249 -12.30 9.19 5.30
N GLU A 250 -13.13 8.71 6.22
CA GLU A 250 -13.95 9.56 7.09
C GLU A 250 -13.15 10.39 8.10
N ALA A 251 -11.96 9.91 8.50
CA ALA A 251 -11.09 10.60 9.44
C ALA A 251 -10.19 11.64 8.72
N ILE A 252 -9.76 11.35 7.50
CA ILE A 252 -8.73 12.16 6.82
C ILE A 252 -9.28 13.16 5.81
N PHE A 253 -10.55 13.04 5.39
CA PHE A 253 -11.18 13.92 4.42
C PHE A 253 -12.37 14.70 5.03
N GLU A 254 -12.56 15.92 4.55
CA GLU A 254 -13.74 16.73 4.87
C GLU A 254 -15.01 16.11 4.25
N GLN A 255 -16.12 16.18 4.98
CA GLN A 255 -17.37 15.52 4.58
C GLN A 255 -18.09 16.28 3.46
N ASP A 256 -17.87 15.85 2.21
CA ASP A 256 -18.83 15.99 1.11
C ASP A 256 -19.32 14.60 0.72
N GLY A 257 -20.46 14.20 1.30
CA GLY A 257 -20.93 12.80 1.28
C GLY A 257 -21.05 12.20 -0.12
N ASN A 258 -21.49 12.96 -1.12
CA ASN A 258 -21.65 12.42 -2.48
C ASN A 258 -20.29 12.21 -3.17
N VAL A 259 -19.38 13.18 -3.02
CA VAL A 259 -18.04 13.08 -3.62
C VAL A 259 -17.21 11.98 -2.95
N MET A 260 -17.39 11.80 -1.64
CA MET A 260 -16.73 10.74 -0.87
C MET A 260 -17.14 9.34 -1.32
N GLU A 261 -18.44 9.11 -1.51
CA GLU A 261 -18.94 7.80 -1.92
C GLU A 261 -18.47 7.45 -3.35
N ILE A 262 -18.55 8.40 -4.29
CA ILE A 262 -17.99 8.19 -5.65
C ILE A 262 -16.50 7.86 -5.62
N PHE A 263 -15.75 8.54 -4.75
CA PHE A 263 -14.32 8.28 -4.57
C PHE A 263 -14.07 6.87 -4.01
N LYS A 264 -14.79 6.48 -2.96
CA LYS A 264 -14.69 5.15 -2.34
C LYS A 264 -15.06 4.05 -3.33
N GLU A 265 -16.15 4.20 -4.09
CA GLU A 265 -16.57 3.25 -5.11
C GLU A 265 -15.49 3.06 -6.18
N ARG A 266 -14.94 4.18 -6.69
CA ARG A 266 -13.88 4.15 -7.71
C ARG A 266 -12.60 3.48 -7.20
N LEU A 267 -12.18 3.81 -5.98
CA LEU A 267 -10.99 3.20 -5.38
C LEU A 267 -11.20 1.70 -5.08
N THR A 268 -12.41 1.34 -4.63
CA THR A 268 -12.79 -0.06 -4.41
C THR A 268 -12.72 -0.87 -5.70
N HIS A 269 -13.21 -0.31 -6.80
CA HIS A 269 -13.14 -0.95 -8.12
C HIS A 269 -11.68 -1.27 -8.52
N TYR A 270 -10.78 -0.29 -8.44
CA TYR A 270 -9.36 -0.51 -8.79
C TYR A 270 -8.66 -1.48 -7.84
N MET A 271 -8.96 -1.41 -6.55
CA MET A 271 -8.42 -2.35 -5.56
C MET A 271 -8.83 -3.79 -5.90
N GLU A 272 -10.09 -4.01 -6.31
CA GLU A 272 -10.57 -5.33 -6.71
C GLU A 272 -9.93 -5.81 -8.02
N GLU A 273 -9.71 -4.93 -9.00
CA GLU A 273 -8.96 -5.28 -10.21
C GLU A 273 -7.54 -5.76 -9.87
N CYS A 274 -6.84 -5.07 -8.95
CA CYS A 274 -5.54 -5.51 -8.45
C CYS A 274 -5.60 -6.90 -7.78
N ARG A 275 -6.65 -7.19 -6.99
CA ARG A 275 -6.86 -8.52 -6.39
C ARG A 275 -7.09 -9.60 -7.44
N ILE A 276 -7.93 -9.32 -8.43
CA ILE A 276 -8.21 -10.20 -9.56
C ILE A 276 -6.93 -10.50 -10.35
N ILE A 277 -6.07 -9.50 -10.54
CA ILE A 277 -4.76 -9.68 -11.18
C ILE A 277 -3.91 -10.70 -10.43
N LEU A 278 -3.75 -10.55 -9.11
CA LEU A 278 -3.00 -11.51 -8.29
C LEU A 278 -3.61 -12.91 -8.33
N ALA A 279 -4.93 -13.02 -8.16
CA ALA A 279 -5.63 -14.31 -8.18
C ALA A 279 -5.47 -15.03 -9.52
N ARG A 280 -5.59 -14.31 -10.64
CA ARG A 280 -5.38 -14.87 -11.99
C ARG A 280 -3.92 -15.28 -12.22
N ALA A 281 -2.97 -14.48 -11.74
CA ALA A 281 -1.55 -14.80 -11.84
C ALA A 281 -1.21 -16.08 -11.07
N SER A 282 -1.69 -16.19 -9.83
CA SER A 282 -1.58 -17.39 -8.98
C SER A 282 -2.19 -18.61 -9.68
N TYR A 283 -3.47 -18.54 -10.07
CA TYR A 283 -4.18 -19.64 -10.73
C TYR A 283 -3.41 -20.18 -11.95
N ARG A 284 -2.92 -19.29 -12.82
CA ARG A 284 -2.18 -19.67 -14.02
C ARG A 284 -0.85 -20.35 -13.69
N ALA A 285 -0.11 -19.84 -12.70
CA ALA A 285 1.15 -20.43 -12.27
C ALA A 285 0.94 -21.86 -11.73
N TRP A 286 -0.05 -22.04 -10.86
CA TRP A 286 -0.38 -23.35 -10.28
C TRP A 286 -0.82 -24.35 -11.34
N PHE A 287 -1.68 -23.94 -12.27
CA PHE A 287 -2.12 -24.81 -13.36
C PHE A 287 -0.96 -25.22 -14.28
N ALA A 288 -0.10 -24.26 -14.67
CA ALA A 288 1.07 -24.56 -15.49
C ALA A 288 2.06 -25.51 -14.78
N SER A 289 2.23 -25.37 -13.47
CA SER A 289 3.06 -26.30 -12.69
C SER A 289 2.47 -27.72 -12.67
N GLN A 290 1.15 -27.85 -12.56
CA GLN A 290 0.48 -29.15 -12.58
C GLN A 290 0.62 -29.85 -13.94
N ASP A 291 0.60 -29.08 -15.03
CA ASP A 291 0.84 -29.56 -16.40
C ASP A 291 2.32 -29.89 -16.68
N GLY A 292 3.21 -29.77 -15.68
CA GLY A 292 4.62 -30.13 -15.78
C GLY A 292 5.48 -29.08 -16.47
N TYR A 293 4.98 -27.85 -16.67
CA TYR A 293 5.81 -26.77 -17.19
C TYR A 293 6.84 -26.35 -16.13
N THR A 294 8.10 -26.21 -16.56
CA THR A 294 9.13 -25.55 -15.75
C THR A 294 8.95 -24.04 -15.79
N LYS A 295 9.38 -23.32 -14.75
CA LYS A 295 9.36 -21.85 -14.68
C LYS A 295 9.92 -21.20 -15.96
N ALA A 296 11.05 -21.71 -16.48
CA ALA A 296 11.69 -21.20 -17.68
C ALA A 296 10.88 -21.47 -18.97
N ALA A 297 10.20 -22.61 -19.06
CA ALA A 297 9.33 -22.92 -20.19
C ALA A 297 8.06 -22.05 -20.16
N TYR A 298 7.48 -21.83 -18.98
CA TYR A 298 6.32 -20.95 -18.79
C TYR A 298 6.66 -19.51 -19.18
N GLN A 299 7.76 -18.95 -18.67
CA GLN A 299 8.22 -17.59 -18.99
C GLN A 299 8.52 -17.40 -20.50
N ARG A 300 9.05 -18.44 -21.17
CA ARG A 300 9.29 -18.39 -22.61
C ARG A 300 7.97 -18.43 -23.39
N ASN A 301 7.03 -19.28 -23.02
CA ASN A 301 5.75 -19.41 -23.71
C ASN A 301 4.83 -18.20 -23.48
N SER A 302 4.82 -17.63 -22.28
CA SER A 302 4.07 -16.40 -21.98
C SER A 302 4.55 -15.20 -22.79
N SER A 303 5.84 -15.17 -23.17
CA SER A 303 6.39 -14.14 -24.07
C SER A 303 5.97 -14.33 -25.54
N ILE A 304 5.56 -15.54 -25.92
CA ILE A 304 5.17 -15.95 -27.29
C ILE A 304 3.65 -15.86 -27.48
N ASP A 305 2.84 -16.14 -26.44
CA ASP A 305 1.37 -15.99 -26.43
C ASP A 305 0.86 -14.53 -26.42
N ARG A 306 1.72 -13.60 -26.82
CA ARG A 306 1.49 -12.14 -26.92
C ARG A 306 0.37 -11.74 -27.89
N PHE A 307 -0.19 -12.67 -28.65
CA PHE A 307 -1.01 -12.37 -29.82
C PHE A 307 -2.44 -12.93 -29.79
N THR A 308 -2.89 -13.64 -28.74
CA THR A 308 -4.10 -14.46 -28.93
C THR A 308 -5.19 -14.50 -27.87
N ASN A 309 -5.19 -13.77 -26.74
CA ASN A 309 -6.46 -13.54 -26.01
C ASN A 309 -6.41 -12.55 -24.81
N ASP A 310 -7.55 -11.89 -24.63
CA ASP A 310 -8.06 -10.94 -23.62
C ASP A 310 -7.30 -10.62 -22.32
N GLN A 311 -7.33 -9.30 -22.04
CA GLN A 311 -6.84 -8.40 -20.98
C GLN A 311 -6.28 -8.95 -19.64
N ALA A 312 -6.59 -10.18 -19.24
CA ALA A 312 -6.10 -10.85 -18.03
C ALA A 312 -4.63 -11.35 -18.10
N TRP A 313 -3.97 -11.24 -19.26
CA TRP A 313 -2.64 -11.81 -19.51
C TRP A 313 -1.46 -10.92 -19.08
N ARG A 314 -1.72 -9.72 -18.57
CA ARG A 314 -0.71 -8.64 -18.61
C ARG A 314 0.15 -8.40 -17.37
N LEU A 315 -0.11 -9.02 -16.22
CA LEU A 315 0.61 -8.67 -14.99
C LEU A 315 1.30 -9.85 -14.28
N ALA A 316 1.21 -11.06 -14.83
CA ALA A 316 1.62 -12.30 -14.15
C ALA A 316 3.07 -12.79 -14.43
N THR A 317 3.98 -11.93 -14.91
CA THR A 317 5.35 -12.38 -15.26
C THR A 317 6.42 -11.37 -14.82
N CYS A 318 7.19 -11.68 -13.76
CA CYS A 318 8.62 -12.02 -13.81
C CYS A 318 9.35 -11.74 -12.49
N SER A 319 10.13 -12.73 -12.03
CA SER A 319 11.46 -12.48 -11.45
C SER A 319 12.45 -13.59 -11.87
N ALA A 320 13.39 -13.20 -12.73
CA ALA A 320 14.66 -13.88 -12.97
C ALA A 320 15.72 -12.88 -13.46
N THR A 321 16.67 -12.60 -12.56
CA THR A 321 18.06 -12.15 -12.79
C THR A 321 18.31 -10.81 -13.49
N ARG A 322 18.78 -9.83 -12.69
CA ARG A 322 19.71 -8.80 -13.16
C ARG A 322 20.91 -8.66 -12.21
N THR A 323 21.72 -9.71 -12.11
CA THR A 323 23.11 -9.63 -11.64
C THR A 323 24.04 -9.99 -12.78
N GLY A 324 24.90 -9.04 -13.19
CA GLY A 324 25.96 -9.32 -14.16
C GLY A 324 26.38 -8.12 -15.00
N PHE A 325 26.83 -7.02 -14.37
CA PHE A 325 27.58 -5.98 -15.06
C PHE A 325 29.06 -6.42 -15.14
N ARG A 326 29.55 -6.58 -16.37
CA ARG A 326 30.87 -6.10 -16.82
C ARG A 326 32.14 -6.78 -16.25
N GLU A 327 32.69 -7.75 -16.98
CA GLU A 327 34.16 -7.88 -17.14
C GLU A 327 34.57 -8.70 -18.37
N GLU A 328 34.67 -8.07 -19.55
CA GLU A 328 35.43 -8.65 -20.67
C GLU A 328 36.02 -7.50 -21.51
N ARG A 329 37.12 -6.93 -21.03
CA ARG A 329 37.99 -6.08 -21.86
C ARG A 329 39.43 -6.16 -21.36
N ARG A 330 40.07 -7.30 -21.62
CA ARG A 330 41.54 -7.44 -21.69
C ARG A 330 41.86 -8.80 -22.32
N ARG A 331 42.13 -8.79 -23.63
CA ARG A 331 43.13 -9.63 -24.34
C ARG A 331 42.97 -9.45 -25.86
N SER A 332 43.68 -8.47 -26.38
CA SER A 332 44.18 -8.45 -27.76
C SER A 332 45.27 -7.40 -27.85
N ASN A 333 46.46 -7.82 -27.40
CA ASN A 333 47.76 -7.32 -27.82
C ASN A 333 48.73 -8.43 -27.43
N ASP A 334 48.89 -9.38 -28.35
CA ASP A 334 50.17 -9.91 -28.83
C ASP A 334 49.90 -10.79 -30.06
#